data_AF-A0A7W0J5E4-F1
#
_entry.id   AF-A0A7W0J5E4-F1
#
_cell.length_a   1.000
_cell.length_b   1.000
_cell.length_c   1.000
_cell.angle_alpha   90.00
_cell.angle_beta   90.00
_cell.angle_gamma   90.00
#
_symmetry.space_group_name_H-M   'P 1'
#
loop_
_entity.id
_entity.type
_entity.pdbx_description
1 polymer ?
#
loop_
_entity_poly.entity_id
_entity_poly.type
_entity_poly.pdbx_seq_one_letter_code
_entity_poly.pdbx_strand_id
1 'polypeptide(L)'
;MVAERNAIYIHSSAAVIVVEVVGAVTTLFAATIACVQNDIKRIIAYSTLSHLGMMFVACGVGAYAAGVFHLYTHAFFKALLFLCAGSVIHAVHSNDIQGMGGLKKYMPITYITMFIAALSAGAVPGFAGFFSKDEIVWSAFASGSSVGKFVWVLLTAVAFFTPFYTFRMIFLTFHRKFRGTHEQEHHLHESPNVMTIPLMILAAGAVAVGWVGIPPILGGGAHFAEFLKPVVGHPEFHATHAQELRVMGLSTTLALSGIVVAGVFYIMKTDIPVRLAKNFSVIYRILFNKYYVDELYSFIIVRPTLWTAKNILVGFTDAKIIEGIVNGVPRLIGKFGGTLRKVQTGLVHHYAIIMAAGAFFIIALAMLLR
;
A
#
# COMPACT_ATOMS: atom_id res chain seq x y z
N MET A 1 1.22 -16.28 2.27
CA MET A 1 -0.11 -16.56 2.87
C MET A 1 -1.12 -17.15 1.88
N VAL A 2 -1.59 -16.44 0.83
CA VAL A 2 -2.58 -17.01 -0.11
C VAL A 2 -2.02 -18.24 -0.82
N ALA A 3 -0.82 -18.12 -1.40
CA ALA A 3 -0.14 -19.24 -2.04
C ALA A 3 0.21 -20.40 -1.09
N GLU A 4 0.61 -20.09 0.16
CA GLU A 4 0.91 -21.12 1.18
C GLU A 4 -0.33 -21.89 1.63
N ARG A 5 -1.49 -21.23 1.64
CA ARG A 5 -2.77 -21.83 2.02
C ARG A 5 -3.58 -22.27 0.80
N ASN A 6 -2.92 -22.52 -0.35
CA ASN A 6 -3.59 -22.86 -1.60
C ASN A 6 -4.61 -24.01 -1.44
N ALA A 7 -4.29 -25.03 -0.62
CA ALA A 7 -5.15 -26.18 -0.37
C ALA A 7 -6.50 -25.77 0.20
N ILE A 8 -6.55 -24.75 1.06
CA ILE A 8 -7.79 -24.23 1.64
C ILE A 8 -8.58 -23.43 0.60
N TYR A 9 -7.89 -22.59 -0.18
CA TYR A 9 -8.52 -21.73 -1.18
C TYR A 9 -9.10 -22.53 -2.35
N ILE A 10 -8.43 -23.57 -2.83
CA ILE A 10 -8.91 -24.41 -3.94
C ILE A 10 -10.26 -25.08 -3.60
N HIS A 11 -10.54 -25.35 -2.32
CA HIS A 11 -11.82 -25.91 -1.88
C HIS A 11 -12.94 -24.87 -1.68
N SER A 12 -12.65 -23.57 -1.79
CA SER A 12 -13.64 -22.50 -1.63
C SER A 12 -13.66 -21.57 -2.83
N SER A 13 -14.62 -21.82 -3.74
CA SER A 13 -14.84 -20.98 -4.93
C SER A 13 -15.08 -19.51 -4.58
N ALA A 14 -15.84 -19.23 -3.51
CA ALA A 14 -16.09 -17.87 -3.06
C ALA A 14 -14.81 -17.15 -2.62
N ALA A 15 -13.93 -17.80 -1.84
CA ALA A 15 -12.70 -17.18 -1.36
C ALA A 15 -11.75 -16.83 -2.51
N VAL A 16 -11.63 -17.74 -3.49
CA VAL A 16 -10.78 -17.56 -4.68
C VAL A 16 -11.29 -16.41 -5.56
N ILE A 17 -12.60 -16.34 -5.82
CA ILE A 17 -13.22 -15.23 -6.58
C ILE A 17 -13.00 -13.89 -5.88
N VAL A 18 -13.12 -13.83 -4.55
CA VAL A 18 -12.85 -12.61 -3.79
C VAL A 18 -11.40 -12.15 -3.96
N VAL A 19 -10.44 -13.07 -3.85
CA VAL A 19 -9.02 -12.76 -4.07
C VAL A 19 -8.77 -12.27 -5.50
N GLU A 20 -9.36 -12.92 -6.49
CA GLU A 20 -9.25 -12.57 -7.90
C GLU A 20 -9.78 -11.16 -8.19
N VAL A 21 -11.03 -10.88 -7.78
CA VAL A 21 -11.70 -9.60 -8.04
C VAL A 21 -11.04 -8.45 -7.27
N VAL A 22 -10.73 -8.65 -5.99
CA VAL A 22 -10.05 -7.62 -5.18
C VAL A 22 -8.66 -7.33 -5.75
N GLY A 23 -7.91 -8.37 -6.18
CA GLY A 23 -6.63 -8.20 -6.85
C GLY A 23 -6.75 -7.39 -8.15
N ALA A 24 -7.74 -7.70 -8.99
CA ALA A 24 -7.94 -7.04 -10.27
C ALA A 24 -8.32 -5.55 -10.11
N VAL A 25 -9.26 -5.26 -9.20
CA VAL A 25 -9.67 -3.88 -8.89
C VAL A 25 -8.50 -3.09 -8.30
N THR A 26 -7.77 -3.67 -7.34
CA THR A 26 -6.59 -3.03 -6.72
C THR A 26 -5.51 -2.72 -7.75
N THR A 27 -5.29 -3.64 -8.69
CA THR A 27 -4.28 -3.47 -9.74
C THR A 27 -4.53 -2.22 -10.57
N LEU A 28 -5.76 -2.08 -11.10
CA LEU A 28 -6.12 -0.95 -11.93
C LEU A 28 -6.19 0.34 -11.11
N PHE A 29 -6.80 0.29 -9.93
CA PHE A 29 -6.92 1.42 -9.00
C PHE A 29 -5.56 2.02 -8.65
N ALA A 30 -4.58 1.18 -8.30
CA ALA A 30 -3.24 1.66 -7.99
C ALA A 30 -2.50 2.19 -9.23
N ALA A 31 -2.69 1.56 -10.40
CA ALA A 31 -2.07 2.00 -11.66
C ALA A 31 -2.55 3.40 -12.10
N THR A 32 -3.85 3.68 -11.99
CA THR A 32 -4.41 5.00 -12.34
C THR A 32 -3.96 6.10 -11.39
N ILE A 33 -3.85 5.80 -10.08
CA ILE A 33 -3.29 6.76 -9.10
C ILE A 33 -1.84 7.07 -9.46
N ALA A 34 -1.00 6.06 -9.71
CA ALA A 34 0.43 6.23 -10.02
C ALA A 34 0.67 7.16 -11.24
N CYS A 35 -0.26 7.20 -12.20
CA CYS A 35 -0.18 8.05 -13.38
C CYS A 35 -0.14 9.55 -13.08
N VAL A 36 -0.76 9.99 -11.97
CA VAL A 36 -0.92 11.41 -11.65
C VAL A 36 -0.15 11.86 -10.42
N GLN A 37 0.41 10.93 -9.63
CA GLN A 37 1.21 11.29 -8.46
C GLN A 37 2.51 11.99 -8.84
N ASN A 38 2.94 12.95 -8.03
CA ASN A 38 4.18 13.72 -8.27
C ASN A 38 5.32 13.32 -7.32
N ASP A 39 5.04 12.65 -6.21
CA ASP A 39 6.08 12.14 -5.33
C ASP A 39 6.66 10.83 -5.89
N ILE A 40 7.98 10.80 -6.13
CA ILE A 40 8.69 9.67 -6.73
C ILE A 40 8.50 8.37 -5.93
N LYS A 41 8.52 8.42 -4.60
CA LYS A 41 8.32 7.25 -3.73
C LYS A 41 6.87 6.79 -3.78
N ARG A 42 5.91 7.71 -3.82
CA ARG A 42 4.48 7.35 -3.95
C ARG A 42 4.18 6.68 -5.27
N ILE A 43 4.76 7.14 -6.38
CA ILE A 43 4.59 6.50 -7.70
C ILE A 43 5.09 5.04 -7.62
N ILE A 44 6.27 4.82 -7.04
CA ILE A 44 6.82 3.46 -6.89
C ILE A 44 5.97 2.64 -5.92
N ALA A 45 5.48 3.20 -4.81
CA ALA A 45 4.61 2.52 -3.86
C ALA A 45 3.27 2.08 -4.49
N TYR A 46 2.60 2.95 -5.24
CA TYR A 46 1.38 2.58 -5.98
C TYR A 46 1.68 1.58 -7.10
N SER A 47 2.84 1.67 -7.73
CA SER A 47 3.25 0.63 -8.68
C SER A 47 3.41 -0.73 -7.99
N THR A 48 3.92 -0.80 -6.77
CA THR A 48 3.99 -2.03 -5.97
C THR A 48 2.60 -2.56 -5.64
N LEU A 49 1.67 -1.70 -5.18
CA LEU A 49 0.28 -2.11 -4.95
C LEU A 49 -0.36 -2.70 -6.21
N SER A 50 -0.08 -2.10 -7.38
CA SER A 50 -0.55 -2.63 -8.66
C SER A 50 0.01 -4.02 -8.96
N HIS A 51 1.32 -4.25 -8.77
CA HIS A 51 1.93 -5.56 -9.03
C HIS A 51 1.50 -6.63 -8.03
N LEU A 52 1.33 -6.27 -6.75
CA LEU A 52 0.76 -7.17 -5.74
C LEU A 52 -0.67 -7.58 -6.12
N GLY A 53 -1.48 -6.65 -6.64
CA GLY A 53 -2.81 -6.97 -7.16
C GLY A 53 -2.77 -8.01 -8.29
N MET A 54 -1.79 -7.92 -9.22
CA MET A 54 -1.61 -8.92 -10.28
C MET A 54 -1.23 -10.30 -9.70
N MET A 55 -0.39 -10.35 -8.67
CA MET A 55 -0.05 -11.60 -7.98
C MET A 55 -1.26 -12.23 -7.28
N PHE A 56 -2.16 -11.39 -6.74
CA PHE A 56 -3.43 -11.84 -6.16
C PHE A 56 -4.35 -12.40 -7.23
N VAL A 57 -4.45 -11.73 -8.39
CA VAL A 57 -5.18 -12.27 -9.55
C VAL A 57 -4.63 -13.64 -9.95
N ALA A 58 -3.31 -13.78 -10.07
CA ALA A 58 -2.68 -15.06 -10.42
C ALA A 58 -3.08 -16.18 -9.44
N CYS A 59 -3.06 -15.89 -8.13
CA CYS A 59 -3.53 -16.84 -7.11
C CYS A 59 -5.05 -17.11 -7.22
N GLY A 60 -5.85 -16.08 -7.54
CA GLY A 60 -7.29 -16.18 -7.74
C GLY A 60 -7.70 -17.02 -8.96
N VAL A 61 -6.88 -17.08 -10.00
CA VAL A 61 -7.13 -17.96 -11.16
C VAL A 61 -6.47 -19.34 -11.01
N GLY A 62 -5.89 -19.63 -9.84
CA GLY A 62 -5.18 -20.89 -9.55
C GLY A 62 -3.76 -20.97 -10.09
N ALA A 63 -3.26 -19.93 -10.78
CA ALA A 63 -1.89 -19.83 -11.27
C ALA A 63 -0.93 -19.34 -10.17
N TYR A 64 -0.85 -20.09 -9.07
CA TYR A 64 0.00 -19.74 -7.93
C TYR A 64 1.49 -19.65 -8.30
N ALA A 65 1.98 -20.54 -9.18
CA ALA A 65 3.37 -20.53 -9.65
C ALA A 65 3.70 -19.20 -10.36
N ALA A 66 2.84 -18.74 -11.27
CA ALA A 66 2.99 -17.45 -11.96
C ALA A 66 3.00 -16.28 -10.97
N GLY A 67 2.12 -16.32 -9.95
CA GLY A 67 2.08 -15.31 -8.89
C GLY A 67 3.37 -15.24 -8.07
N VAL A 68 3.93 -16.39 -7.69
CA VAL A 68 5.20 -16.48 -6.95
C VAL A 68 6.40 -16.09 -7.83
N PHE A 69 6.38 -16.49 -9.11
CA PHE A 69 7.40 -16.09 -10.07
C PHE A 69 7.42 -14.57 -10.26
N HIS A 70 6.25 -13.95 -10.39
CA HIS A 70 6.13 -12.50 -10.45
C HIS A 70 6.60 -11.84 -9.15
N LEU A 71 6.28 -12.39 -7.98
CA LEU A 71 6.80 -11.90 -6.69
C LEU A 71 8.33 -11.88 -6.66
N TYR A 72 8.97 -12.94 -7.16
CA TYR A 72 10.42 -13.06 -7.20
C TYR A 72 11.04 -12.02 -8.13
N THR A 73 10.59 -11.94 -9.39
CA THR A 73 11.06 -10.92 -10.35
C THR A 73 10.83 -9.49 -9.83
N HIS A 74 9.66 -9.26 -9.20
CA HIS A 74 9.26 -7.98 -8.62
C HIS A 74 10.17 -7.50 -7.50
N ALA A 75 10.67 -8.40 -6.65
CA ALA A 75 11.59 -8.03 -5.58
C ALA A 75 12.84 -7.32 -6.14
N PHE A 76 13.41 -7.83 -7.24
CA PHE A 76 14.60 -7.23 -7.86
C PHE A 76 14.32 -5.85 -8.46
N PHE A 77 13.35 -5.74 -9.38
CA PHE A 77 13.12 -4.47 -10.06
C PHE A 77 12.49 -3.40 -9.15
N LYS A 78 11.72 -3.76 -8.11
CA LYS A 78 11.25 -2.77 -7.12
C LYS A 78 12.32 -2.32 -6.15
N ALA A 79 13.13 -3.24 -5.62
CA ALA A 79 14.26 -2.84 -4.78
C ALA A 79 15.16 -1.88 -5.55
N LEU A 80 15.42 -2.17 -6.83
CA LEU A 80 16.17 -1.30 -7.71
C LEU A 80 15.52 0.07 -7.89
N LEU A 81 14.23 0.14 -8.20
CA LEU A 81 13.50 1.41 -8.35
C LEU A 81 13.53 2.25 -7.08
N PHE A 82 13.32 1.65 -5.90
CA PHE A 82 13.33 2.36 -4.62
C PHE A 82 14.73 2.88 -4.26
N LEU A 83 15.78 2.09 -4.50
CA LEU A 83 17.15 2.52 -4.23
C LEU A 83 17.63 3.59 -5.22
N CYS A 84 17.23 3.49 -6.50
CA CYS A 84 17.47 4.55 -7.49
C CYS A 84 16.76 5.85 -7.10
N ALA A 85 15.49 5.77 -6.69
CA ALA A 85 14.74 6.91 -6.21
C ALA A 85 15.40 7.52 -4.95
N GLY A 86 15.88 6.69 -4.02
CA GLY A 86 16.66 7.13 -2.86
C GLY A 86 17.92 7.90 -3.25
N SER A 87 18.65 7.42 -4.26
CA SER A 87 19.84 8.08 -4.82
C SER A 87 19.48 9.45 -5.41
N VAL A 88 18.39 9.54 -6.19
CA VAL A 88 17.87 10.81 -6.73
C VAL A 88 17.44 11.77 -5.62
N ILE A 89 16.72 11.29 -4.61
CA ILE A 89 16.28 12.11 -3.47
C ILE A 89 17.49 12.64 -2.70
N HIS A 90 18.53 11.82 -2.54
CA HIS A 90 19.75 12.23 -1.87
C HIS A 90 20.46 13.37 -2.62
N ALA A 91 20.51 13.30 -3.95
CA ALA A 91 21.14 14.34 -4.78
C ALA A 91 20.31 15.63 -4.89
N VAL A 92 18.97 15.53 -4.95
CA VAL A 92 18.09 16.70 -5.18
C VAL A 92 17.52 17.28 -3.88
N HIS A 93 17.53 16.53 -2.78
CA HIS A 93 16.86 16.88 -1.51
C HIS A 93 15.34 17.13 -1.64
N SER A 94 14.69 16.54 -2.64
CA SER A 94 13.24 16.62 -2.84
C SER A 94 12.69 15.28 -3.34
N ASN A 95 11.44 14.98 -3.00
CA ASN A 95 10.72 13.82 -3.51
C ASN A 95 9.83 14.16 -4.72
N ASP A 96 9.61 15.45 -5.00
CA ASP A 96 8.70 15.89 -6.06
C ASP A 96 9.39 15.89 -7.43
N ILE A 97 8.89 15.07 -8.34
CA ILE A 97 9.44 14.94 -9.71
C ILE A 97 9.22 16.20 -10.57
N GLN A 98 8.31 17.10 -10.18
CA GLN A 98 8.06 18.34 -10.92
C GLN A 98 9.25 19.31 -10.81
N GLY A 99 9.97 19.27 -9.68
CA GLY A 99 11.20 20.02 -9.45
C GLY A 99 12.48 19.33 -9.95
N MET A 100 12.37 18.16 -10.59
CA MET A 100 13.51 17.40 -11.13
C MET A 100 13.66 17.60 -12.64
N GLY A 101 14.74 17.08 -13.21
CA GLY A 101 14.96 17.06 -14.67
C GLY A 101 16.44 17.08 -15.02
N GLY A 102 16.82 16.57 -16.19
CA GLY A 102 18.20 16.65 -16.69
C GLY A 102 19.25 15.88 -15.88
N LEU A 103 18.85 15.08 -14.89
CA LEU A 103 19.76 14.37 -13.99
C LEU A 103 20.61 13.30 -14.69
N LYS A 104 20.26 12.89 -15.92
CA LYS A 104 21.02 11.90 -16.70
C LYS A 104 22.51 12.25 -16.84
N LYS A 105 22.84 13.55 -16.92
CA LYS A 105 24.24 14.01 -17.06
C LYS A 105 25.04 13.87 -15.76
N TYR A 106 24.38 14.04 -14.63
CA TYR A 106 25.01 14.06 -13.30
C TYR A 106 25.02 12.67 -12.64
N MET A 107 24.01 11.84 -12.93
CA MET A 107 23.81 10.53 -12.34
C MET A 107 23.59 9.43 -13.40
N PRO A 108 24.61 9.13 -14.24
CA PRO A 108 24.45 8.19 -15.36
C PRO A 108 24.23 6.75 -14.90
N ILE A 109 24.81 6.31 -13.78
CA ILE A 109 24.68 4.94 -13.28
C ILE A 109 23.28 4.76 -12.70
N THR A 110 22.83 5.71 -11.89
CA THR A 110 21.46 5.70 -11.35
C THR A 110 20.43 5.77 -12.48
N TYR A 111 20.68 6.56 -13.53
CA TYR A 111 19.80 6.60 -14.71
C TYR A 111 19.71 5.25 -15.43
N ILE A 112 20.85 4.63 -15.79
CA ILE A 112 20.86 3.37 -16.56
C ILE A 112 20.20 2.26 -15.75
N THR A 113 20.55 2.13 -14.47
CA THR A 113 20.00 1.08 -13.61
C THR A 113 18.49 1.29 -13.37
N MET A 114 18.03 2.52 -13.14
CA MET A 114 16.60 2.84 -13.06
C MET A 114 15.85 2.58 -14.37
N PHE A 115 16.51 2.83 -15.52
CA PHE A 115 15.95 2.54 -16.84
C PHE A 115 15.78 1.04 -17.08
N ILE A 116 16.77 0.22 -16.71
CA ILE A 116 16.68 -1.25 -16.73
C ILE A 116 15.52 -1.73 -15.84
N ALA A 117 15.41 -1.18 -14.62
CA ALA A 117 14.32 -1.49 -13.71
C ALA A 117 12.94 -1.17 -14.31
N ALA A 118 12.85 -0.05 -15.04
CA ALA A 118 11.63 0.37 -15.71
C ALA A 118 11.26 -0.49 -16.92
N LEU A 119 12.24 -0.93 -17.71
CA LEU A 119 12.01 -1.88 -18.79
C LEU A 119 11.49 -3.21 -18.25
N SER A 120 12.08 -3.70 -17.15
CA SER A 120 11.60 -4.90 -16.46
C SER A 120 10.19 -4.70 -15.90
N ALA A 121 9.93 -3.63 -15.13
CA ALA A 121 8.60 -3.37 -14.57
C ALA A 121 7.53 -3.13 -15.65
N GLY A 122 7.92 -2.52 -16.78
CA GLY A 122 7.07 -2.27 -17.93
C GLY A 122 6.78 -3.49 -18.79
N ALA A 123 7.35 -4.66 -18.47
CA ALA A 123 7.21 -5.90 -19.23
C ALA A 123 7.67 -5.79 -20.69
N VAL A 124 8.80 -5.12 -20.93
CA VAL A 124 9.42 -5.08 -22.26
C VAL A 124 10.06 -6.44 -22.58
N PRO A 125 9.88 -6.99 -23.80
CA PRO A 125 10.47 -8.26 -24.19
C PRO A 125 11.99 -8.34 -23.90
N GLY A 126 12.42 -9.46 -23.33
CA GLY A 126 13.81 -9.71 -22.92
C GLY A 126 14.15 -9.37 -21.47
N PHE A 127 13.28 -8.65 -20.75
CA PHE A 127 13.45 -8.34 -19.33
C PHE A 127 12.57 -9.21 -18.43
N ALA A 128 12.90 -9.29 -17.14
CA ALA A 128 12.29 -10.30 -16.28
C ALA A 128 10.78 -10.15 -16.09
N GLY A 129 10.27 -8.91 -16.03
CA GLY A 129 8.84 -8.68 -15.88
C GLY A 129 8.00 -9.03 -17.11
N PHE A 130 8.60 -9.20 -18.30
CA PHE A 130 7.88 -9.69 -19.48
C PHE A 130 7.38 -11.12 -19.25
N PHE A 131 8.30 -12.03 -18.91
CA PHE A 131 7.97 -13.44 -18.69
C PHE A 131 6.95 -13.62 -17.57
N SER A 132 7.11 -12.92 -16.45
CA SER A 132 6.24 -13.10 -15.29
C SER A 132 4.88 -12.41 -15.42
N LYS A 133 4.82 -11.19 -16.01
CA LYS A 133 3.54 -10.47 -16.16
C LYS A 133 2.68 -11.11 -17.25
N ASP A 134 3.29 -11.54 -18.35
CA ASP A 134 2.56 -12.15 -19.45
C ASP A 134 1.91 -13.47 -19.04
N GLU A 135 2.61 -14.29 -18.25
CA GLU A 135 2.06 -15.54 -17.71
C GLU A 135 0.80 -15.31 -16.84
N ILE A 136 0.76 -14.21 -16.06
CA ILE A 136 -0.42 -13.85 -15.27
C ILE A 136 -1.58 -13.41 -16.16
N VAL A 137 -1.32 -12.55 -17.16
CA VAL A 137 -2.35 -12.09 -18.11
C VAL A 137 -2.91 -13.28 -18.89
N TRP A 138 -2.03 -14.16 -19.34
CA TRP A 138 -2.39 -15.40 -20.01
C TRP A 138 -3.25 -16.30 -19.13
N SER A 139 -2.82 -16.58 -17.90
CA SER A 139 -3.56 -17.43 -16.95
C SER A 139 -4.97 -16.90 -16.67
N ALA A 140 -5.12 -15.57 -16.57
CA ALA A 140 -6.43 -14.96 -16.41
C ALA A 140 -7.35 -15.19 -17.62
N PHE A 141 -6.82 -15.06 -18.84
CA PHE A 141 -7.56 -15.35 -20.07
C PHE A 141 -7.90 -16.84 -20.21
N ALA A 142 -6.92 -17.70 -19.94
CA ALA A 142 -7.00 -19.13 -20.14
C ALA A 142 -7.91 -19.84 -19.12
N SER A 143 -8.17 -19.21 -17.96
CA SER A 143 -9.16 -19.67 -16.98
C SER A 143 -10.58 -19.85 -17.56
N GLY A 144 -10.91 -19.15 -18.66
CA GLY A 144 -12.17 -19.30 -19.40
C GLY A 144 -13.44 -18.82 -18.69
N SER A 145 -13.36 -18.46 -17.39
CA SER A 145 -14.51 -18.03 -16.59
C SER A 145 -14.95 -16.60 -16.93
N SER A 146 -16.22 -16.27 -16.65
CA SER A 146 -16.72 -14.89 -16.84
C SER A 146 -15.96 -13.87 -15.98
N VAL A 147 -15.56 -14.27 -14.78
CA VAL A 147 -14.74 -13.45 -13.87
C VAL A 147 -13.33 -13.29 -14.44
N GLY A 148 -12.71 -14.38 -14.89
CA GLY A 148 -11.39 -14.38 -15.50
C GLY A 148 -11.29 -13.48 -16.74
N LYS A 149 -12.33 -13.45 -17.58
CA LYS A 149 -12.42 -12.52 -18.72
C LYS A 149 -12.48 -11.06 -18.27
N PHE A 150 -13.30 -10.75 -17.27
CA PHE A 150 -13.38 -9.40 -16.69
C PHE A 150 -12.01 -8.97 -16.14
N VAL A 151 -11.37 -9.85 -15.37
CA VAL A 151 -10.07 -9.62 -14.77
C VAL A 151 -8.96 -9.47 -15.82
N TRP A 152 -8.99 -10.28 -16.87
CA TRP A 152 -8.08 -10.18 -18.01
C TRP A 152 -8.16 -8.82 -18.71
N VAL A 153 -9.36 -8.26 -18.89
CA VAL A 153 -9.54 -6.91 -19.46
C VAL A 153 -8.86 -5.86 -18.57
N LEU A 154 -9.04 -5.94 -17.25
CA LEU A 154 -8.40 -5.02 -16.30
C LEU A 154 -6.87 -5.15 -16.31
N LEU A 155 -6.35 -6.37 -16.33
CA LEU A 155 -4.91 -6.63 -16.42
C LEU A 155 -4.31 -6.12 -17.74
N THR A 156 -5.05 -6.28 -18.84
CA THR A 156 -4.66 -5.79 -20.16
C THR A 156 -4.60 -4.26 -20.19
N ALA A 157 -5.56 -3.57 -19.56
CA ALA A 157 -5.49 -2.12 -19.37
C ALA A 157 -4.26 -1.70 -18.53
N VAL A 158 -3.94 -2.47 -17.48
CA VAL A 158 -2.75 -2.23 -16.65
C VAL A 158 -1.46 -2.47 -17.42
N ALA A 159 -1.44 -3.38 -18.41
CA ALA A 159 -0.31 -3.57 -19.31
C ALA A 159 0.13 -2.27 -20.00
N PHE A 160 -0.82 -1.38 -20.30
CA PHE A 160 -0.54 -0.02 -20.79
C PHE A 160 -0.09 0.94 -19.67
N PHE A 161 -0.82 0.98 -18.55
CA PHE A 161 -0.56 1.97 -17.50
C PHE A 161 0.79 1.79 -16.81
N THR A 162 1.24 0.55 -16.59
CA THR A 162 2.50 0.26 -15.91
C THR A 162 3.70 0.95 -16.57
N PRO A 163 4.03 0.68 -17.85
CA PRO A 163 5.10 1.40 -18.52
C PRO A 163 4.80 2.90 -18.61
N PHE A 164 3.56 3.32 -18.82
CA PHE A 164 3.24 4.74 -18.92
C PHE A 164 3.66 5.54 -17.66
N TYR A 165 3.25 5.12 -16.46
CA TYR A 165 3.61 5.86 -15.24
C TYR A 165 5.10 5.70 -14.87
N THR A 166 5.70 4.54 -15.17
CA THR A 166 7.11 4.30 -14.84
C THR A 166 8.03 5.13 -15.74
N PHE A 167 7.75 5.18 -17.04
CA PHE A 167 8.52 6.01 -17.97
C PHE A 167 8.22 7.50 -17.78
N ARG A 168 6.98 7.89 -17.44
CA ARG A 168 6.66 9.27 -17.00
C ARG A 168 7.59 9.72 -15.88
N MET A 169 7.74 8.90 -14.83
CA MET A 169 8.63 9.19 -13.70
C MET A 169 10.07 9.39 -14.20
N ILE A 170 10.62 8.46 -14.99
CA ILE A 170 12.00 8.57 -15.51
C ILE A 170 12.19 9.80 -16.41
N PHE A 171 11.23 10.11 -17.26
CA PHE A 171 11.31 11.26 -18.17
C PHE A 171 11.27 12.58 -17.42
N LEU A 172 10.42 12.70 -16.39
CA LEU A 172 10.39 13.89 -15.55
C LEU A 172 11.62 14.02 -14.65
N THR A 173 12.18 12.91 -14.16
CA THR A 173 13.36 12.95 -13.28
C THR A 173 14.66 13.19 -14.04
N PHE A 174 14.92 12.48 -15.14
CA PHE A 174 16.25 12.45 -15.77
C PHE A 174 16.35 13.21 -17.09
N HIS A 175 15.24 13.45 -17.79
CA HIS A 175 15.26 14.11 -19.09
C HIS A 175 14.86 15.59 -18.95
N ARG A 176 14.98 16.34 -20.06
CA ARG A 176 14.75 17.80 -20.12
C ARG A 176 15.71 18.59 -19.23
N LYS A 177 15.39 19.87 -19.00
CA LYS A 177 16.18 20.77 -18.15
C LYS A 177 15.83 20.53 -16.68
N PHE A 178 16.80 20.74 -15.81
CA PHE A 178 16.56 20.76 -14.37
C PHE A 178 15.57 21.89 -14.02
N ARG A 179 14.66 21.64 -13.08
CA ARG A 179 13.54 22.53 -12.71
C ARG A 179 13.53 22.87 -11.21
N GLY A 180 14.61 22.55 -10.50
CA GLY A 180 14.80 22.89 -9.09
C GLY A 180 15.43 24.26 -8.90
N THR A 181 15.97 24.51 -7.71
CA THR A 181 16.68 25.75 -7.39
C THR A 181 18.12 25.73 -7.91
N HIS A 182 18.69 26.91 -8.15
CA HIS A 182 20.09 27.02 -8.61
C HIS A 182 21.09 26.42 -7.60
N GLU A 183 20.83 26.52 -6.29
CA GLU A 183 21.68 25.89 -5.26
C GLU A 183 21.69 24.36 -5.38
N GLN A 184 20.53 23.75 -5.65
CA GLN A 184 20.44 22.30 -5.85
C GLN A 184 21.27 21.83 -7.04
N GLU A 185 21.33 22.63 -8.12
CA GLU A 185 22.03 22.27 -9.35
C GLU A 185 23.55 22.11 -9.14
N HIS A 186 24.15 22.92 -8.25
CA HIS A 186 25.58 22.85 -7.94
C HIS A 186 25.98 21.61 -7.14
N HIS A 187 25.04 20.99 -6.42
CA HIS A 187 25.27 19.81 -5.58
C HIS A 187 24.87 18.49 -6.27
N LEU A 188 24.44 18.53 -7.53
CA LEU A 188 24.08 17.32 -8.26
C LEU A 188 25.32 16.46 -8.56
N HIS A 189 25.40 15.31 -7.91
CA HIS A 189 26.42 14.31 -8.17
C HIS A 189 25.83 12.90 -8.08
N GLU A 190 26.54 11.94 -8.67
CA GLU A 190 26.21 10.53 -8.52
C GLU A 190 26.38 10.06 -7.06
N SER A 191 25.62 9.05 -6.68
CA SER A 191 25.72 8.48 -5.33
C SER A 191 27.06 7.75 -5.12
N PRO A 192 27.54 7.66 -3.87
CA PRO A 192 28.78 6.95 -3.56
C PRO A 192 28.69 5.45 -3.91
N ASN A 193 29.85 4.80 -4.03
CA ASN A 193 29.95 3.38 -4.42
C ASN A 193 29.13 2.42 -3.54
N VAL A 194 28.95 2.76 -2.26
CA VAL A 194 28.14 1.99 -1.32
C VAL A 194 26.67 1.92 -1.75
N MET A 195 26.17 2.91 -2.50
CA MET A 195 24.83 2.90 -3.08
C MET A 195 24.81 2.34 -4.51
N THR A 196 25.77 2.72 -5.37
CA THR A 196 25.73 2.35 -6.79
C THR A 196 26.05 0.87 -7.06
N ILE A 197 26.90 0.23 -6.24
CA ILE A 197 27.20 -1.21 -6.38
C ILE A 197 25.93 -2.07 -6.20
N PRO A 198 25.14 -1.91 -5.12
CA PRO A 198 23.83 -2.56 -5.02
C PRO A 198 22.90 -2.33 -6.21
N LEU A 199 22.85 -1.10 -6.77
CA LEU A 199 22.02 -0.80 -7.95
C LEU A 199 22.43 -1.66 -9.16
N MET A 200 23.73 -1.78 -9.42
CA MET A 200 24.23 -2.58 -10.55
C MET A 200 23.92 -4.07 -10.39
N ILE A 201 24.09 -4.61 -9.18
CA ILE A 201 23.78 -6.01 -8.87
C ILE A 201 22.29 -6.29 -9.08
N LEU A 202 21.42 -5.42 -8.55
CA LEU A 202 19.98 -5.55 -8.72
C LEU A 202 19.54 -5.35 -10.17
N ALA A 203 20.24 -4.50 -10.94
CA ALA A 203 19.97 -4.32 -12.37
C ALA A 203 20.27 -5.58 -13.17
N ALA A 204 21.38 -6.26 -12.87
CA ALA A 204 21.68 -7.57 -13.45
C ALA A 204 20.59 -8.60 -13.08
N GLY A 205 20.16 -8.63 -11.82
CA GLY A 205 19.06 -9.49 -11.37
C GLY A 205 17.72 -9.21 -12.06
N ALA A 206 17.38 -7.94 -12.28
CA ALA A 206 16.16 -7.52 -12.98
C ALA A 206 16.11 -7.95 -14.45
N VAL A 207 17.26 -8.29 -15.05
CA VAL A 207 17.33 -8.90 -16.38
C VAL A 207 17.35 -10.42 -16.27
N ALA A 208 18.33 -10.97 -15.54
CA ALA A 208 18.65 -12.39 -15.55
C ALA A 208 17.57 -13.29 -14.93
N VAL A 209 16.91 -12.84 -13.86
CA VAL A 209 16.01 -13.69 -13.07
C VAL A 209 14.80 -14.17 -13.89
N GLY A 210 14.31 -13.37 -14.83
CA GLY A 210 13.18 -13.80 -15.65
C GLY A 210 13.52 -14.89 -16.65
N TRP A 211 14.79 -15.05 -17.01
CA TRP A 211 15.22 -16.09 -17.94
C TRP A 211 15.12 -17.50 -17.35
N VAL A 212 14.97 -17.61 -16.03
CA VAL A 212 14.74 -18.89 -15.33
C VAL A 212 13.30 -19.40 -15.55
N GLY A 213 12.35 -18.51 -15.80
CA GLY A 213 10.92 -18.82 -15.99
C GLY A 213 10.44 -18.64 -17.42
N ILE A 214 11.30 -18.89 -18.42
CA ILE A 214 10.89 -18.75 -19.83
C ILE A 214 9.78 -19.77 -20.14
N PRO A 215 8.62 -19.33 -20.67
CA PRO A 215 7.54 -20.21 -21.06
C PRO A 215 7.95 -21.24 -22.14
N PRO A 216 7.32 -22.43 -22.17
CA PRO A 216 7.54 -23.45 -23.20
C PRO A 216 7.46 -22.93 -24.63
N ILE A 217 6.56 -21.97 -24.88
CA ILE A 217 6.32 -21.42 -26.21
C ILE A 217 7.50 -20.61 -26.78
N LEU A 218 8.38 -20.10 -25.92
CA LEU A 218 9.60 -19.38 -26.30
C LEU A 218 10.84 -20.28 -26.27
N GLY A 219 10.65 -21.61 -26.14
CA GLY A 219 11.72 -22.59 -26.08
C GLY A 219 12.34 -22.79 -24.68
N GLY A 220 11.69 -22.28 -23.63
CA GLY A 220 12.11 -22.50 -22.24
C GLY A 220 11.50 -23.76 -21.61
N GLY A 221 12.11 -24.33 -20.58
CA GLY A 221 11.59 -25.52 -19.90
C GLY A 221 10.53 -25.25 -18.82
N ALA A 222 10.03 -24.02 -18.67
CA ALA A 222 9.16 -23.62 -17.54
C ALA A 222 9.68 -24.05 -16.15
N HIS A 223 11.00 -24.09 -15.98
CA HIS A 223 11.67 -24.72 -14.84
C HIS A 223 11.17 -24.23 -13.47
N PHE A 224 10.81 -22.94 -13.37
CA PHE A 224 10.27 -22.37 -12.14
C PHE A 224 8.89 -22.94 -11.79
N ALA A 225 8.01 -23.09 -12.80
CA ALA A 225 6.68 -23.65 -12.60
C ALA A 225 6.77 -25.15 -12.30
N GLU A 226 7.65 -25.88 -12.99
CA GLU A 226 7.90 -27.31 -12.72
C GLU A 226 8.46 -27.53 -11.31
N PHE A 227 9.38 -26.68 -10.84
CA PHE A 227 9.93 -26.75 -9.49
C PHE A 227 8.86 -26.58 -8.41
N LEU A 228 7.88 -25.68 -8.63
CA LEU A 228 6.79 -25.44 -7.68
C LEU A 228 5.61 -26.41 -7.82
N LYS A 229 5.51 -27.15 -8.95
CA LYS A 229 4.43 -28.11 -9.23
C LYS A 229 4.08 -29.03 -8.06
N PRO A 230 5.02 -29.61 -7.30
CA PRO A 230 4.69 -30.52 -6.19
C PRO A 230 3.93 -29.84 -5.04
N VAL A 231 4.06 -28.51 -4.90
CA VAL A 231 3.54 -27.74 -3.75
C VAL A 231 2.29 -26.94 -4.14
N VAL A 232 2.24 -26.42 -5.36
CA VAL A 232 1.15 -25.53 -5.80
C VAL A 232 0.25 -26.13 -6.88
N GLY A 233 0.59 -27.32 -7.39
CA GLY A 233 -0.08 -27.94 -8.52
C GLY A 233 0.19 -27.21 -9.85
N HIS A 234 -0.39 -27.74 -10.93
CA HIS A 234 -0.51 -27.01 -12.20
C HIS A 234 -1.98 -26.88 -12.57
N PRO A 235 -2.50 -25.67 -12.77
CA PRO A 235 -3.73 -25.52 -13.53
C PRO A 235 -3.47 -25.94 -14.99
N GLU A 236 -4.12 -27.02 -15.43
CA GLU A 236 -4.14 -27.36 -16.85
C GLU A 236 -5.14 -26.45 -17.57
N PHE A 237 -4.65 -25.36 -18.14
CA PHE A 237 -5.45 -24.54 -19.02
C PHE A 237 -5.47 -25.16 -20.42
N HIS A 238 -6.64 -25.63 -20.86
CA HIS A 238 -6.83 -26.12 -22.23
C HIS A 238 -6.95 -24.93 -23.20
N ALA A 239 -5.83 -24.31 -23.55
CA ALA A 239 -5.80 -23.24 -24.52
C ALA A 239 -4.74 -23.49 -25.61
N THR A 240 -5.03 -23.05 -26.83
CA THR A 240 -4.15 -23.28 -27.99
C THR A 240 -2.93 -22.36 -27.92
N HIS A 241 -1.77 -22.82 -28.41
CA HIS A 241 -0.55 -22.01 -28.50
C HIS A 241 -0.78 -20.72 -29.32
N ALA A 242 -1.70 -20.77 -30.29
CA ALA A 242 -2.11 -19.60 -31.07
C ALA A 242 -2.85 -18.53 -30.23
N GLN A 243 -3.61 -18.92 -29.20
CA GLN A 243 -4.26 -17.98 -28.29
C GLN A 243 -3.23 -17.32 -27.35
N GLU A 244 -2.24 -18.08 -26.89
CA GLU A 244 -1.16 -17.59 -26.02
C GLU A 244 -0.37 -16.48 -26.73
N LEU A 245 0.06 -16.74 -27.96
CA LEU A 245 0.77 -15.74 -28.79
C LEU A 245 -0.06 -14.48 -29.05
N ARG A 246 -1.39 -14.59 -29.19
CA ARG A 246 -2.26 -13.43 -29.38
C ARG A 246 -2.35 -12.58 -28.12
N VAL A 247 -2.51 -13.20 -26.95
CA VAL A 247 -2.56 -12.48 -25.67
C VAL A 247 -1.21 -11.82 -25.38
N MET A 248 -0.12 -12.53 -25.61
CA MET A 248 1.25 -12.02 -25.48
C MET A 248 1.54 -10.87 -26.45
N GLY A 249 1.11 -10.99 -27.70
CA GLY A 249 1.25 -9.92 -28.70
C GLY A 249 0.47 -8.67 -28.30
N LEU A 250 -0.75 -8.83 -27.80
CA LEU A 250 -1.58 -7.72 -27.33
C LEU A 250 -0.98 -7.03 -26.10
N SER A 251 -0.55 -7.80 -25.09
CA SER A 251 0.05 -7.27 -23.86
C SER A 251 1.33 -6.48 -24.16
N THR A 252 2.18 -7.02 -25.03
CA THR A 252 3.43 -6.39 -25.49
C THR A 252 3.17 -5.11 -26.27
N THR A 253 2.21 -5.12 -27.20
CA THR A 253 1.87 -3.95 -28.00
C THR A 253 1.36 -2.82 -27.11
N LEU A 254 0.50 -3.14 -26.13
CA LEU A 254 0.00 -2.17 -25.16
C LEU A 254 1.13 -1.62 -24.28
N ALA A 255 2.04 -2.48 -23.82
CA ALA A 255 3.18 -2.06 -23.03
C ALA A 255 4.07 -1.07 -23.80
N LEU A 256 4.44 -1.39 -25.04
CA LEU A 256 5.21 -0.50 -25.91
C LEU A 256 4.46 0.80 -26.21
N SER A 257 3.15 0.75 -26.45
CA SER A 257 2.35 1.95 -26.67
C SER A 257 2.34 2.86 -25.43
N GLY A 258 2.32 2.32 -24.21
CA GLY A 258 2.43 3.09 -22.97
C GLY A 258 3.75 3.84 -22.86
N ILE A 259 4.87 3.21 -23.24
CA ILE A 259 6.19 3.85 -23.30
C ILE A 259 6.19 4.98 -24.33
N VAL A 260 5.68 4.72 -25.54
CA VAL A 260 5.62 5.70 -26.62
C VAL A 260 4.76 6.90 -26.21
N VAL A 261 3.58 6.67 -25.65
CA VAL A 261 2.69 7.74 -25.18
C VAL A 261 3.35 8.56 -24.08
N ALA A 262 4.05 7.93 -23.13
CA ALA A 262 4.80 8.64 -22.11
C ALA A 262 5.92 9.51 -22.74
N GLY A 263 6.63 9.00 -23.75
CA GLY A 263 7.66 9.74 -24.48
C GLY A 263 7.09 10.94 -25.21
N VAL A 264 5.96 10.76 -25.91
CA VAL A 264 5.27 11.87 -26.59
C VAL A 264 4.81 12.92 -25.59
N PHE A 265 4.24 12.51 -24.45
CA PHE A 265 3.64 13.43 -23.47
C PHE A 265 4.68 14.20 -22.65
N TYR A 266 5.79 13.55 -22.28
CA TYR A 266 6.74 14.12 -21.32
C TYR A 266 8.10 14.50 -21.93
N ILE A 267 8.45 13.96 -23.11
CA ILE A 267 9.64 14.37 -23.86
C ILE A 267 9.29 15.24 -25.06
N MET A 268 8.27 14.93 -25.87
CA MET A 268 8.05 15.68 -27.12
C MET A 268 7.11 16.88 -26.94
N LYS A 269 5.91 16.65 -26.40
CA LYS A 269 4.79 17.62 -26.33
C LYS A 269 4.24 17.75 -24.90
N THR A 270 4.95 18.51 -24.06
CA THR A 270 4.63 18.73 -22.63
C THR A 270 3.32 19.48 -22.38
N ASP A 271 2.75 20.12 -23.39
CA ASP A 271 1.47 20.83 -23.26
C ASP A 271 0.27 19.90 -23.24
N ILE A 272 0.43 18.64 -23.68
CA ILE A 272 -0.70 17.69 -23.75
C ILE A 272 -1.13 17.26 -22.34
N PRO A 273 -0.26 16.79 -21.43
CA PRO A 273 -0.65 16.45 -20.06
C PRO A 273 -1.30 17.62 -19.32
N VAL A 274 -0.79 18.83 -19.50
CA VAL A 274 -1.33 20.04 -18.86
C VAL A 274 -2.75 20.34 -19.36
N ARG A 275 -2.98 20.25 -20.67
CA ARG A 275 -4.32 20.42 -21.27
C ARG A 275 -5.28 19.31 -20.83
N LEU A 276 -4.81 18.07 -20.78
CA LEU A 276 -5.61 16.93 -20.34
C LEU A 276 -6.04 17.06 -18.89
N ALA A 277 -5.13 17.48 -18.00
CA ALA A 277 -5.43 17.73 -16.59
C ALA A 277 -6.41 18.90 -16.40
N LYS A 278 -6.37 19.93 -17.26
CA LYS A 278 -7.34 21.04 -17.22
C LYS A 278 -8.73 20.61 -17.72
N ASN A 279 -8.79 19.91 -18.85
CA ASN A 279 -10.06 19.48 -19.46
C ASN A 279 -10.76 18.42 -18.59
N PHE A 280 -10.00 17.50 -18.00
CA PHE A 280 -10.51 16.44 -17.12
C PHE A 280 -10.16 16.70 -15.65
N SER A 281 -10.33 17.95 -15.20
CA SER A 281 -9.95 18.40 -13.85
C SER A 281 -10.59 17.57 -12.72
N VAL A 282 -11.85 17.15 -12.90
CA VAL A 282 -12.56 16.30 -11.94
C VAL A 282 -11.90 14.93 -11.82
N ILE A 283 -11.65 14.25 -12.94
CA ILE A 283 -11.02 12.92 -12.96
C ILE A 283 -9.59 13.03 -12.41
N TYR A 284 -8.84 14.03 -12.84
CA TYR A 284 -7.50 14.28 -12.33
C TYR A 284 -7.51 14.47 -10.81
N ARG A 285 -8.43 15.26 -10.27
CA ARG A 285 -8.54 15.50 -8.83
C ARG A 285 -8.91 14.24 -8.05
N ILE A 286 -9.79 13.38 -8.58
CA ILE A 286 -10.13 12.09 -7.97
C ILE A 286 -8.88 11.20 -7.89
N LEU A 287 -8.17 11.03 -9.01
CA LEU A 287 -6.97 10.19 -9.06
C LEU A 287 -5.84 10.76 -8.18
N PHE A 288 -5.68 12.08 -8.17
CA PHE A 288 -4.65 12.76 -7.38
C PHE A 288 -4.89 12.61 -5.88
N ASN A 289 -6.15 12.70 -5.45
CA ASN A 289 -6.57 12.46 -4.07
C ASN A 289 -6.83 10.97 -3.78
N LYS A 290 -6.27 10.04 -4.57
CA LYS A 290 -6.30 8.59 -4.28
C LYS A 290 -7.73 8.04 -4.13
N TYR A 291 -8.65 8.55 -4.96
CA TYR A 291 -10.08 8.28 -4.90
C TYR A 291 -10.75 8.63 -3.58
N TYR A 292 -10.16 9.52 -2.79
CA TYR A 292 -10.63 9.95 -1.47
C TYR A 292 -10.79 8.81 -0.44
N VAL A 293 -10.09 7.69 -0.64
CA VAL A 293 -10.16 6.53 0.27
C VAL A 293 -9.62 6.89 1.65
N ASP A 294 -8.54 7.66 1.71
CA ASP A 294 -7.92 8.08 2.97
C ASP A 294 -8.85 9.02 3.77
N GLU A 295 -9.51 9.95 3.07
CA GLU A 295 -10.48 10.88 3.64
C GLU A 295 -11.73 10.15 4.13
N LEU A 296 -12.23 9.20 3.34
CA LEU A 296 -13.35 8.36 3.71
C LEU A 296 -13.03 7.51 4.95
N TYR A 297 -11.85 6.88 4.99
CA TYR A 297 -11.39 6.10 6.13
C TYR A 297 -11.22 6.97 7.38
N SER A 298 -10.66 8.17 7.22
CA SER A 298 -10.54 9.14 8.32
C SER A 298 -11.92 9.55 8.87
N PHE A 299 -12.87 9.81 7.96
CA PHE A 299 -14.21 10.26 8.34
C PHE A 299 -15.04 9.16 9.00
N ILE A 300 -15.02 7.94 8.48
CA ILE A 300 -15.86 6.83 8.96
C ILE A 300 -15.25 6.13 10.18
N ILE A 301 -13.93 5.93 10.20
CA ILE A 301 -13.27 5.13 11.23
C ILE A 301 -12.51 6.02 12.21
N VAL A 302 -11.52 6.78 11.74
CA VAL A 302 -10.56 7.45 12.63
C VAL A 302 -11.24 8.52 13.50
N ARG A 303 -12.03 9.43 12.90
CA ARG A 303 -12.66 10.52 13.65
C ARG A 303 -13.67 10.01 14.67
N PRO A 304 -14.59 9.08 14.34
CA PRO A 304 -15.51 8.52 15.32
C PRO A 304 -14.80 7.75 16.43
N THR A 305 -13.77 6.96 16.11
CA THR A 305 -13.00 6.25 17.13
C THR A 305 -12.31 7.22 18.09
N LEU A 306 -11.67 8.28 17.58
CA LEU A 306 -11.03 9.30 18.42
C LEU A 306 -12.04 10.12 19.24
N TRP A 307 -13.20 10.44 18.65
CA TRP A 307 -14.27 11.14 19.35
C TRP A 307 -14.82 10.29 20.50
N THR A 308 -15.08 9.01 20.26
CA THR A 308 -15.55 8.05 21.28
C THR A 308 -14.51 7.90 22.38
N ALA A 309 -13.23 7.75 22.04
CA ALA A 309 -12.16 7.64 23.02
C ALA A 309 -12.06 8.90 23.91
N LYS A 310 -12.11 10.09 23.32
CA LYS A 310 -11.99 11.34 24.09
C LYS A 310 -13.21 11.63 24.95
N ASN A 311 -14.42 11.51 24.39
CA ASN A 311 -15.63 11.97 25.08
C ASN A 311 -16.24 10.91 25.98
N ILE A 312 -16.20 9.63 25.58
CA ILE A 312 -16.82 8.55 26.35
C ILE A 312 -15.79 7.96 27.31
N LEU A 313 -14.66 7.46 26.81
CA LEU A 313 -13.69 6.79 27.69
C LEU A 313 -13.03 7.78 28.66
N VAL A 314 -12.42 8.85 28.15
CA VAL A 314 -11.71 9.80 29.02
C VAL A 314 -12.69 10.76 29.71
N GLY A 315 -13.55 11.42 28.93
CA GLY A 315 -14.43 12.47 29.46
C GLY A 315 -15.54 11.97 30.41
N PHE A 316 -16.06 10.76 30.21
CA PHE A 316 -17.11 10.22 31.06
C PHE A 316 -16.57 9.22 32.08
N THR A 317 -15.77 8.24 31.68
CA THR A 317 -15.28 7.23 32.62
C THR A 317 -14.24 7.82 33.57
N ASP A 318 -13.19 8.46 33.05
CA ASP A 318 -12.10 8.93 33.92
C ASP A 318 -12.50 10.17 34.73
N ALA A 319 -12.91 11.24 34.04
CA ALA A 319 -13.19 12.53 34.68
C ALA A 319 -14.48 12.57 35.52
N LYS A 320 -15.47 11.72 35.26
CA LYS A 320 -16.72 11.70 36.07
C LYS A 320 -16.83 10.52 37.00
N ILE A 321 -16.52 9.31 36.54
CA ILE A 321 -16.67 8.12 37.37
C ILE A 321 -15.47 7.96 38.29
N ILE A 322 -14.25 7.90 37.75
CA ILE A 322 -13.04 7.66 38.55
C ILE A 322 -12.76 8.86 39.46
N GLU A 323 -12.66 10.07 38.91
CA GLU A 323 -12.46 11.27 39.75
C GLU A 323 -13.63 11.51 40.71
N GLY A 324 -14.86 11.19 40.30
CA GLY A 324 -16.04 11.30 41.14
C GLY A 324 -15.98 10.39 42.37
N ILE A 325 -15.51 9.16 42.21
CA ILE A 325 -15.31 8.21 43.31
C ILE A 325 -14.13 8.67 44.19
N VAL A 326 -12.98 8.94 43.57
CA VAL A 326 -11.73 9.28 44.29
C VAL A 326 -11.87 10.56 45.10
N ASN A 327 -12.53 11.60 44.56
CA ASN A 327 -12.77 12.85 45.28
C ASN A 327 -14.05 12.84 46.12
N GLY A 328 -15.02 12.00 45.77
CA GLY A 328 -16.29 11.87 46.49
C GLY A 328 -16.11 11.26 47.86
N VAL A 329 -15.30 10.21 47.99
CA VAL A 329 -15.06 9.51 49.27
C VAL A 329 -14.48 10.46 50.34
N PRO A 330 -13.38 11.20 50.10
CA PRO A 330 -12.86 12.16 51.08
C PRO A 330 -13.83 13.29 51.42
N ARG A 331 -14.60 13.80 50.43
CA ARG A 331 -15.61 14.84 50.69
C ARG A 331 -16.72 14.34 51.60
N LEU A 332 -17.14 13.09 51.45
CA LEU A 332 -18.19 12.48 52.26
C LEU A 332 -17.71 12.26 53.69
N ILE A 333 -16.49 11.75 53.87
CA ILE A 333 -15.83 11.62 55.18
C ILE A 333 -15.68 13.01 55.83
N GLY A 334 -15.21 14.02 55.09
CA GLY A 334 -15.04 15.38 55.59
C GLY A 334 -16.37 16.02 56.02
N LYS A 335 -17.45 15.84 55.23
CA LYS A 335 -18.79 16.27 55.61
C LYS A 335 -19.30 15.56 56.85
N PHE A 336 -19.10 14.24 56.95
CA PHE A 336 -19.49 13.45 58.11
C PHE A 336 -18.75 13.92 59.38
N GLY A 337 -17.43 14.11 59.29
CA GLY A 337 -16.61 14.66 60.38
C GLY A 337 -17.03 16.09 60.77
N GLY A 338 -17.36 16.94 59.80
CA GLY A 338 -17.88 18.28 60.05
C GLY A 338 -19.22 18.29 60.79
N THR A 339 -20.10 17.33 60.50
CA THR A 339 -21.37 17.14 61.22
C THR A 339 -21.12 16.60 62.63
N LEU A 340 -20.25 15.59 62.79
CA LEU A 340 -19.84 15.06 64.10
C LEU A 340 -19.22 16.13 65.00
N ARG A 341 -18.41 17.03 64.43
CA ARG A 341 -17.80 18.14 65.18
C ARG A 341 -18.85 19.06 65.82
N LYS A 342 -20.01 19.25 65.19
CA LYS A 342 -21.10 20.08 65.75
C LYS A 342 -21.77 19.46 66.98
N VAL A 343 -21.58 18.15 67.22
CA VAL A 343 -22.06 17.48 68.44
C VAL A 343 -21.31 17.97 69.68
N GLN A 344 -20.05 18.39 69.52
CA GLN A 344 -19.26 19.00 70.60
C GLN A 344 -19.47 20.52 70.63
N THR A 345 -20.45 20.97 71.41
CA THR A 345 -20.82 22.40 71.52
C THR A 345 -20.06 23.17 72.61
N GLY A 346 -19.30 22.47 73.46
CA GLY A 346 -18.58 23.07 74.58
C GLY A 346 -19.46 23.46 75.79
N LEU A 347 -20.79 23.30 75.67
CA LEU A 347 -21.74 23.57 76.75
C LEU A 347 -21.90 22.32 77.64
N VAL A 348 -21.52 22.42 78.92
CA VAL A 348 -21.58 21.30 79.89
C VAL A 348 -22.96 20.64 79.97
N HIS A 349 -24.02 21.45 79.88
CA HIS A 349 -25.40 20.98 79.92
C HIS A 349 -25.75 20.00 78.77
N HIS A 350 -25.23 20.24 77.56
CA HIS A 350 -25.46 19.35 76.42
C HIS A 350 -24.83 17.96 76.65
N TYR A 351 -23.63 17.91 77.25
CA TYR A 351 -22.97 16.64 77.55
C TYR A 351 -23.73 15.84 78.62
N ALA A 352 -24.27 16.51 79.64
CA ALA A 352 -25.07 15.85 80.69
C ALA A 352 -26.32 15.17 80.12
N ILE A 353 -27.05 15.85 79.22
CA ILE A 353 -28.23 15.28 78.53
C ILE A 353 -27.83 14.06 77.69
N ILE A 354 -26.75 14.15 76.91
CA ILE A 354 -26.27 13.05 76.06
C ILE A 354 -25.87 11.83 76.91
N MET A 355 -25.18 12.02 78.03
CA MET A 355 -24.80 10.93 78.94
C MET A 355 -26.03 10.26 79.57
N ALA A 356 -27.00 11.05 80.04
CA ALA A 356 -28.23 10.52 80.62
C ALA A 356 -29.05 9.72 79.58
N ALA A 357 -29.19 10.24 78.36
CA ALA A 357 -29.84 9.56 77.25
C ALA A 357 -29.09 8.27 76.86
N GLY A 358 -27.76 8.30 76.83
CA GLY A 358 -26.91 7.14 76.56
C GLY A 358 -27.06 6.04 77.62
N ALA A 359 -27.08 6.40 78.91
CA ALA A 359 -27.30 5.46 80.00
C ALA A 359 -28.69 4.82 79.91
N PHE A 360 -29.73 5.62 79.67
CA PHE A 360 -31.10 5.12 79.46
C PHE A 360 -31.17 4.17 78.26
N PHE A 361 -30.53 4.52 77.14
CA PHE A 361 -30.51 3.70 75.94
C PHE A 361 -29.79 2.37 76.16
N ILE A 362 -28.64 2.36 76.85
CA ILE A 362 -27.91 1.12 77.18
C ILE A 362 -28.76 0.22 78.06
N ILE A 363 -29.43 0.76 79.08
CA ILE A 363 -30.32 -0.01 79.96
C ILE A 363 -31.50 -0.58 79.16
N ALA A 364 -32.14 0.25 78.33
CA ALA A 364 -33.25 -0.18 77.48
C ALA A 364 -32.82 -1.28 76.50
N LEU A 365 -31.66 -1.13 75.84
CA LEU A 365 -31.10 -2.14 74.94
C LEU A 365 -30.77 -3.43 75.70
N ALA A 366 -30.16 -3.34 76.88
CA ALA A 366 -29.84 -4.50 77.72
C ALA A 366 -31.09 -5.24 78.21
N MET A 367 -32.21 -4.53 78.42
CA MET A 367 -33.50 -5.16 78.73
C MET A 367 -34.16 -5.80 77.49
N LEU A 368 -33.90 -5.28 76.29
CA LEU A 368 -34.48 -5.78 75.03
C LEU A 368 -33.70 -6.98 74.45
N LEU A 369 -32.40 -7.06 74.74
CA LEU A 369 -31.51 -8.16 74.34
C LEU A 369 -31.49 -9.32 75.35
N ARG A 370 -32.21 -9.20 76.47
CA ARG A 370 -32.35 -10.20 77.52
C ARG A 370 -33.73 -10.81 77.43
#